data_AF-A0A1V5JTM1-F1
#
_entry.id   AF-A0A1V5JTM1-F1
#
_cell.length_a   1.000
_cell.length_b   1.000
_cell.length_c   1.000
_cell.angle_alpha   90.00
_cell.angle_beta   90.00
_cell.angle_gamma   90.00
#
_symmetry.space_group_name_H-M   'P 1'
#
loop_
_entity.id
_entity.type
_entity.pdbx_description
1 polymer ?
#
loop_
_entity_poly.entity_id
_entity_poly.type
_entity_poly.pdbx_seq_one_letter_code
_entity_poly.pdbx_strand_id
1 'polypeptide(L)'
;MEQMAGRTVSLSVEAVGIKQKIKPELDDDFAKKVRPDVESVADLRKFIKDDIRHRMDGEIRDQLERQVGDLLVEANPFDLPDSMIDMQANLNLRNMAQRFAGQGMKLEDIFPDIEALRKENRASSEKVVRVALLVDAIAKELNLEIGEADIDKEIEELAARYQVPADMVKQNMLNAGGFEEMKFGLLERKVFDYIVENSDVEEVDKLEEDADDAGTNGSGADE
;
A
#
# COMPACT_ATOMS: atom_id res chain seq x y z
N MET A 1 -28.49 10.21 6.64
CA MET A 1 -29.48 9.42 5.87
C MET A 1 -30.28 8.46 6.78
N GLU A 2 -30.42 8.73 8.08
CA GLU A 2 -31.15 7.84 9.01
C GLU A 2 -32.69 7.91 8.91
N GLN A 3 -33.26 8.97 8.31
CA GLN A 3 -34.72 9.16 8.28
C GLN A 3 -35.47 8.33 7.23
N MET A 4 -34.76 7.54 6.41
CA MET A 4 -35.32 6.74 5.31
C MET A 4 -35.10 5.23 5.49
N ALA A 5 -34.41 4.80 6.55
CA ALA A 5 -34.17 3.38 6.81
C ALA A 5 -35.49 2.66 7.12
N GLY A 6 -35.83 1.63 6.33
CA GLY A 6 -37.03 0.81 6.53
C GLY A 6 -38.34 1.39 6.01
N ARG A 7 -38.33 2.53 5.31
CA ARG A 7 -39.55 3.12 4.70
C ARG A 7 -39.55 2.93 3.19
N THR A 8 -40.67 2.43 2.66
CA THR A 8 -40.88 2.32 1.21
C THR A 8 -41.10 3.72 0.63
N VAL A 9 -40.12 4.23 -0.11
CA VAL A 9 -40.20 5.54 -0.77
C VAL A 9 -40.55 5.33 -2.24
N SER A 10 -41.56 6.05 -2.72
CA SER A 10 -41.87 6.08 -4.15
C SER A 10 -41.00 7.14 -4.84
N LEU A 11 -39.98 6.70 -5.57
CA LEU A 11 -39.19 7.58 -6.45
C LEU A 11 -39.88 7.70 -7.80
N SER A 12 -40.34 8.91 -8.14
CA SER A 12 -40.76 9.25 -9.49
C SER A 12 -39.54 9.78 -10.25
N VAL A 13 -39.02 8.99 -11.19
CA VAL A 13 -37.90 9.38 -12.05
C VAL A 13 -38.45 9.79 -13.41
N GLU A 14 -38.21 11.05 -13.79
CA GLU A 14 -38.57 11.56 -15.12
C GLU A 14 -37.36 11.41 -16.06
N ALA A 15 -37.54 10.68 -17.16
CA ALA A 15 -36.49 10.49 -18.15
C ALA A 15 -36.36 11.74 -19.03
N VAL A 16 -35.41 12.62 -18.69
CA VAL A 16 -35.15 13.89 -19.41
C VAL A 16 -34.59 13.66 -20.83
N GLY A 17 -34.01 12.49 -21.10
CA GLY A 17 -33.57 12.12 -22.44
C GLY A 17 -32.76 10.83 -22.48
N ILE A 18 -32.73 10.19 -23.64
CA ILE A 18 -31.95 8.98 -23.90
C ILE A 18 -30.75 9.38 -24.75
N LYS A 19 -29.54 9.18 -24.21
CA LYS A 19 -28.28 9.42 -24.93
C LYS A 19 -27.55 8.10 -25.13
N GLN A 20 -27.05 7.86 -26.34
CA GLN A 20 -26.21 6.71 -26.64
C GLN A 20 -24.74 7.12 -26.55
N LYS A 21 -23.92 6.34 -25.81
CA LYS A 21 -22.47 6.51 -25.81
C LYS A 21 -21.91 5.96 -27.13
N ILE A 22 -21.42 6.85 -28.00
CA ILE A 22 -20.70 6.47 -29.22
C ILE A 22 -19.21 6.41 -28.85
N LYS A 23 -18.58 5.26 -29.06
CA LYS A 23 -17.13 5.12 -28.85
C LYS A 23 -16.41 5.93 -29.94
N PRO A 24 -15.55 6.88 -29.57
CA PRO A 24 -14.72 7.56 -30.56
C PRO A 24 -13.75 6.57 -31.23
N GLU A 25 -13.34 6.87 -32.45
CA GLU A 25 -12.29 6.11 -33.12
C GLU A 25 -10.96 6.30 -32.39
N LEU A 26 -10.15 5.24 -32.36
CA LEU A 26 -8.82 5.28 -31.75
C LEU A 26 -7.83 5.81 -32.79
N ASP A 27 -7.78 7.13 -32.92
CA ASP A 27 -6.87 7.86 -33.80
C ASP A 27 -5.91 8.77 -32.99
N ASP A 28 -4.96 9.40 -33.69
CA ASP A 28 -3.94 10.24 -33.05
C ASP A 28 -4.55 11.50 -32.40
N ASP A 29 -5.68 11.98 -32.92
CA ASP A 29 -6.42 13.11 -32.34
C ASP A 29 -7.11 12.70 -31.02
N PHE A 30 -7.63 11.49 -30.92
CA PHE A 30 -8.12 10.90 -29.69
C PHE A 30 -6.97 10.71 -28.69
N ALA A 31 -5.80 10.24 -29.15
CA ALA A 31 -4.64 10.06 -28.29
C ALA A 31 -4.21 11.38 -27.62
N LYS A 32 -4.12 12.46 -28.40
CA LYS A 32 -3.81 13.81 -27.91
C LYS A 32 -4.88 14.38 -26.97
N LYS A 33 -6.16 14.04 -27.19
CA LYS A 33 -7.26 14.45 -26.31
C LYS A 33 -7.23 13.76 -24.95
N VAL A 34 -6.86 12.48 -24.93
CA VAL A 34 -6.75 11.71 -23.68
C VAL A 34 -5.50 12.14 -22.91
N ARG A 35 -4.40 12.39 -23.62
CA ARG A 35 -3.15 12.83 -23.00
C ARG A 35 -2.43 13.86 -23.87
N PRO A 36 -2.21 15.09 -23.38
CA PRO A 36 -1.54 16.13 -24.16
C PRO A 36 -0.10 15.80 -24.55
N ASP A 37 0.57 14.92 -23.80
CA ASP A 37 2.00 14.61 -23.95
C ASP A 37 2.29 13.45 -24.92
N VAL A 38 1.27 12.91 -25.61
CA VAL A 38 1.46 11.83 -26.59
C VAL A 38 1.09 12.31 -28.00
N GLU A 39 1.91 11.93 -28.99
CA GLU A 39 1.72 12.40 -30.37
C GLU A 39 0.92 11.43 -31.24
N SER A 40 0.87 10.15 -30.87
CA SER A 40 0.21 9.08 -31.63
C SER A 40 -0.51 8.05 -30.75
N VAL A 41 -1.36 7.24 -31.38
CA VAL A 41 -1.95 6.04 -30.74
C VAL A 41 -0.88 5.06 -30.29
N ALA A 42 0.24 4.96 -31.02
CA ALA A 42 1.34 4.09 -30.66
C ALA A 42 2.01 4.57 -29.35
N ASP A 43 2.21 5.87 -29.20
CA ASP A 43 2.77 6.47 -27.97
C ASP A 43 1.81 6.31 -26.80
N LEU A 44 0.51 6.51 -27.03
CA LEU A 44 -0.51 6.25 -26.00
C LEU A 44 -0.48 4.79 -25.53
N ARG A 45 -0.39 3.83 -26.47
CA ARG A 45 -0.28 2.40 -26.14
C ARG A 45 0.98 2.08 -25.37
N LYS A 46 2.12 2.63 -25.78
CA LYS A 46 3.40 2.46 -25.07
C LYS A 46 3.29 3.00 -23.65
N PHE A 47 2.79 4.21 -23.49
CA PHE A 47 2.61 4.81 -22.17
C PHE A 47 1.70 3.97 -21.26
N ILE A 48 0.53 3.55 -21.75
CA ILE A 48 -0.38 2.71 -20.97
C ILE A 48 0.29 1.38 -20.60
N LYS A 49 1.07 0.79 -21.52
CA LYS A 49 1.81 -0.45 -21.26
C LYS A 49 2.86 -0.26 -20.17
N ASP A 50 3.61 0.83 -20.21
CA ASP A 50 4.64 1.14 -19.22
C ASP A 50 4.01 1.46 -17.85
N ASP A 51 2.86 2.16 -17.83
CA ASP A 51 2.08 2.41 -16.62
C ASP A 51 1.53 1.13 -16.00
N ILE A 52 0.97 0.22 -16.80
CA ILE A 52 0.50 -1.09 -16.33
C ILE A 52 1.66 -1.91 -15.78
N ARG A 53 2.79 -1.96 -16.49
CA ARG A 53 4.00 -2.65 -16.02
C ARG A 53 4.47 -2.11 -14.68
N HIS A 54 4.62 -0.80 -14.55
CA HIS A 54 5.05 -0.18 -13.31
C HIS A 54 4.11 -0.51 -12.14
N ARG A 55 2.80 -0.53 -12.38
CA ARG A 55 1.82 -0.96 -11.38
C ARG A 55 1.98 -2.45 -11.01
N MET A 56 2.14 -3.32 -12.01
CA MET A 56 2.34 -4.75 -11.78
C MET A 56 3.64 -5.04 -11.03
N ASP A 57 4.75 -4.38 -11.40
CA ASP A 57 6.04 -4.52 -10.73
C ASP A 57 5.94 -4.12 -9.25
N GLY A 58 5.19 -3.06 -8.95
CA GLY A 58 4.87 -2.65 -7.58
C GLY A 58 4.02 -3.67 -6.83
N GLU A 59 2.96 -4.20 -7.45
CA GLU A 59 2.12 -5.23 -6.85
C GLU A 59 2.90 -6.52 -6.52
N ILE A 60 3.73 -6.98 -7.47
CA ILE A 60 4.60 -8.15 -7.31
C ILE A 60 5.58 -7.92 -6.17
N ARG A 61 6.22 -6.74 -6.12
CA ARG A 61 7.14 -6.40 -5.05
C ARG A 61 6.44 -6.42 -3.70
N ASP A 62 5.31 -5.74 -3.56
CA ASP A 62 4.55 -5.69 -2.31
C ASP A 62 4.12 -7.09 -1.84
N GLN A 63 3.80 -7.98 -2.79
CA GLN A 63 3.42 -9.36 -2.51
C GLN A 63 4.61 -10.20 -2.06
N LEU A 64 5.75 -10.06 -2.72
CA LEU A 64 6.98 -10.72 -2.34
C LEU A 64 7.44 -10.27 -0.94
N GLU A 65 7.42 -8.97 -0.66
CA GLU A 65 7.77 -8.42 0.65
C GLU A 65 6.82 -8.96 1.75
N ARG A 66 5.52 -9.10 1.46
CA ARG A 66 4.56 -9.78 2.36
C ARG A 66 4.92 -11.24 2.59
N GLN A 67 5.15 -12.02 1.52
CA GLN A 67 5.49 -13.44 1.64
C GLN A 67 6.77 -13.66 2.44
N VAL A 68 7.81 -12.84 2.21
CA VAL A 68 9.06 -12.87 2.98
C VAL A 68 8.78 -12.57 4.45
N GLY A 69 8.02 -11.51 4.75
CA GLY A 69 7.64 -11.18 6.12
C GLY A 69 6.90 -12.31 6.84
N ASP A 70 6.01 -13.00 6.14
CA ASP A 70 5.22 -14.10 6.67
C ASP A 70 6.12 -15.31 7.00
N LEU A 71 6.96 -15.71 6.06
CA LEU A 71 7.92 -16.80 6.24
C LEU A 71 8.92 -16.51 7.36
N LEU A 72 9.39 -15.26 7.48
CA LEU A 72 10.28 -14.85 8.57
C LEU A 72 9.61 -15.03 9.94
N VAL A 73 8.36 -14.62 10.07
CA VAL A 73 7.59 -14.73 11.32
C VAL A 73 7.30 -16.19 11.66
N GLU A 74 6.92 -17.00 10.67
CA GLU A 74 6.64 -18.44 10.86
C GLU A 74 7.89 -19.23 11.26
N ALA A 75 9.03 -18.95 10.63
CA ALA A 75 10.29 -19.62 10.92
C ALA A 75 10.88 -19.24 12.29
N ASN A 76 10.52 -18.07 12.84
CA ASN A 76 11.11 -17.51 14.04
C ASN A 76 10.03 -17.19 15.11
N PRO A 77 9.50 -18.19 15.83
CA PRO A 77 8.58 -17.94 16.92
C PRO A 77 9.31 -17.34 18.14
N PHE A 78 8.82 -16.21 18.63
CA PHE A 78 9.27 -15.58 19.88
C PHE A 78 8.12 -14.87 20.59
N ASP A 79 8.26 -14.56 21.88
CA ASP A 79 7.22 -13.85 22.62
C ASP A 79 7.38 -12.34 22.49
N LEU A 80 6.26 -11.65 22.29
CA LEU A 80 6.19 -10.20 22.26
C LEU A 80 5.52 -9.65 23.51
N PRO A 81 6.06 -8.57 24.12
CA PRO A 81 5.35 -7.86 25.16
C PRO A 81 4.07 -7.22 24.62
N ASP A 82 2.95 -7.38 25.34
CA ASP A 82 1.66 -6.80 24.97
C ASP A 82 1.73 -5.27 24.75
N SER A 83 2.60 -4.59 25.50
CA SER A 83 2.82 -3.15 25.39
C SER A 83 3.35 -2.72 24.02
N MET A 84 4.16 -3.55 23.36
CA MET A 84 4.67 -3.28 22.01
C MET A 84 3.55 -3.44 20.97
N ILE A 85 2.74 -4.48 21.11
CA ILE A 85 1.58 -4.73 20.24
C ILE A 85 0.57 -3.58 20.38
N ASP A 86 0.28 -3.16 21.62
CA ASP A 86 -0.62 -2.03 21.89
C ASP A 86 -0.09 -0.72 21.32
N MET A 87 1.21 -0.48 21.44
CA MET A 87 1.84 0.71 20.87
C MET A 87 1.68 0.75 19.35
N GLN A 88 1.92 -0.38 18.68
CA GLN A 88 1.74 -0.47 17.22
C GLN A 88 0.28 -0.34 16.80
N ALA A 89 -0.66 -0.96 17.53
CA ALA A 89 -2.09 -0.82 17.25
C ALA A 89 -2.54 0.65 17.38
N ASN A 90 -2.04 1.38 18.39
CA ASN A 90 -2.32 2.80 18.55
C ASN A 90 -1.69 3.65 17.44
N LEU A 91 -0.49 3.31 16.95
CA LEU A 91 0.14 3.98 15.82
C LEU A 91 -0.69 3.78 14.55
N ASN A 92 -1.14 2.56 14.26
CA ASN A 92 -2.02 2.26 13.12
C ASN A 92 -3.30 3.11 13.17
N LEU A 93 -3.95 3.19 14.34
CA LEU A 93 -5.14 4.02 14.54
C LEU A 93 -4.87 5.52 14.33
N ARG A 94 -3.73 6.03 14.80
CA ARG A 94 -3.33 7.43 14.58
C ARG A 94 -3.10 7.73 13.11
N ASN A 95 -2.41 6.84 12.40
CA ASN A 95 -2.15 6.96 10.97
C ASN A 95 -3.47 6.94 10.18
N MET A 96 -4.40 6.06 10.56
CA MET A 96 -5.74 6.00 9.99
C MET A 96 -6.53 7.29 10.27
N ALA A 97 -6.51 7.80 11.50
CA ALA A 97 -7.15 9.07 11.86
C ALA A 97 -6.59 10.26 11.06
N GLN A 98 -5.27 10.33 10.87
CA GLN A 98 -4.64 11.37 10.06
C GLN A 98 -5.08 11.32 8.59
N ARG A 99 -5.18 10.12 8.01
CA ARG A 99 -5.69 9.92 6.64
C ARG A 99 -7.13 10.43 6.49
N PHE A 100 -8.01 10.12 7.44
CA PHE A 100 -9.39 10.61 7.41
C PHE A 100 -9.49 12.11 7.68
N ALA A 101 -8.68 12.64 8.58
CA ALA A 101 -8.63 14.08 8.84
C ALA A 101 -8.24 14.87 7.58
N GLY A 102 -7.32 14.33 6.76
CA GLY A 102 -6.97 14.90 5.45
C GLY A 102 -8.13 14.93 4.45
N GLN A 103 -9.13 14.06 4.62
CA GLN A 103 -10.36 14.03 3.83
C GLN A 103 -11.50 14.84 4.48
N GLY A 104 -11.24 15.52 5.59
CA GLY A 104 -12.24 16.28 6.35
C GLY A 104 -13.18 15.44 7.20
N MET A 105 -12.83 14.18 7.47
CA MET A 105 -13.62 13.24 8.29
C MET A 105 -12.91 12.93 9.60
N LYS A 106 -13.67 12.65 10.67
CA LYS A 106 -13.11 12.13 11.92
C LYS A 106 -13.23 10.62 11.96
N LEU A 107 -12.25 9.96 12.57
CA LEU A 107 -12.24 8.49 12.69
C LEU A 107 -13.47 8.00 13.47
N GLU A 108 -13.84 8.74 14.52
CA GLU A 108 -14.97 8.44 15.41
C GLU A 108 -16.32 8.52 14.70
N ASP A 109 -16.43 9.33 13.65
CA ASP A 109 -17.66 9.47 12.86
C ASP A 109 -17.87 8.27 11.91
N ILE A 110 -16.80 7.53 11.61
CA ILE A 110 -16.80 6.35 10.72
C ILE A 110 -16.81 5.06 11.55
N PHE A 111 -16.03 5.03 12.62
CA PHE A 111 -15.87 3.88 13.52
C PHE A 111 -16.29 4.29 14.94
N PRO A 112 -17.56 4.06 15.33
CA PRO A 112 -18.06 4.45 16.63
C PRO A 112 -17.46 3.65 17.80
N ASP A 113 -16.90 2.46 17.53
CA ASP A 113 -16.18 1.64 18.51
C ASP A 113 -14.70 1.52 18.14
N ILE A 114 -13.90 2.48 18.60
CA ILE A 114 -12.45 2.49 18.41
C ILE A 114 -11.78 1.32 19.14
N GLU A 115 -12.35 0.83 20.24
CA GLU A 115 -11.76 -0.26 21.00
C GLU A 115 -11.90 -1.61 20.28
N ALA A 116 -13.05 -1.84 19.64
CA ALA A 116 -13.23 -2.97 18.74
C ALA A 116 -12.25 -2.89 17.56
N LEU A 117 -12.12 -1.71 16.93
CA LEU A 117 -11.16 -1.50 15.84
C LEU A 117 -9.72 -1.77 16.29
N ARG A 118 -9.35 -1.36 17.50
CA ARG A 118 -8.03 -1.65 18.09
C ARG A 118 -7.80 -3.16 18.25
N LYS A 119 -8.82 -3.90 18.71
CA LYS A 119 -8.72 -5.36 18.87
C LYS A 119 -8.58 -6.07 17.52
N GLU A 120 -9.33 -5.65 16.52
CA GLU A 120 -9.23 -6.17 15.15
C GLU A 120 -7.82 -5.93 14.57
N ASN A 121 -7.27 -4.74 14.79
CA ASN A 121 -5.93 -4.40 14.34
C ASN A 121 -4.84 -5.13 15.12
N ARG A 122 -5.11 -5.67 16.32
CA ARG A 122 -4.09 -6.26 17.21
C ARG A 122 -3.28 -7.35 16.52
N ALA A 123 -3.93 -8.27 15.80
CA ALA A 123 -3.26 -9.37 15.10
C ALA A 123 -2.32 -8.85 14.00
N SER A 124 -2.78 -7.89 13.19
CA SER A 124 -1.93 -7.25 12.17
C SER A 124 -0.77 -6.46 12.79
N SER A 125 -1.01 -5.78 13.92
CA SER A 125 0.01 -5.03 14.64
C SER A 125 1.06 -5.93 15.26
N GLU A 126 0.67 -7.09 15.79
CA GLU A 126 1.61 -8.10 16.28
C GLU A 126 2.56 -8.53 15.16
N LYS A 127 2.02 -8.89 13.99
CA LYS A 127 2.81 -9.28 12.82
C LYS A 127 3.80 -8.20 12.40
N VAL A 128 3.36 -6.94 12.32
CA VAL A 128 4.23 -5.79 12.00
C VAL A 128 5.37 -5.65 13.02
N VAL A 129 5.08 -5.73 14.32
CA VAL A 129 6.12 -5.66 15.36
C VAL A 129 7.11 -6.83 15.23
N ARG A 130 6.62 -8.04 14.94
CA ARG A 130 7.49 -9.22 14.76
C ARG A 130 8.45 -9.02 13.59
N VAL A 131 7.93 -8.65 12.43
CA VAL A 131 8.73 -8.39 11.23
C VAL A 131 9.74 -7.29 11.52
N ALA A 132 9.33 -6.18 12.15
CA ALA A 132 10.23 -5.08 12.44
C ALA A 132 11.42 -5.48 13.33
N LEU A 133 11.20 -6.31 14.35
CA LEU A 133 12.28 -6.81 15.22
C LEU A 133 13.19 -7.81 14.50
N LEU A 134 12.64 -8.65 13.63
CA LEU A 134 13.42 -9.58 12.83
C LEU A 134 14.28 -8.82 11.81
N VAL A 135 13.73 -7.82 11.14
CA VAL A 135 14.47 -6.93 10.22
C VAL A 135 15.62 -6.24 10.94
N ASP A 136 15.39 -5.67 12.13
CA ASP A 136 16.44 -5.04 12.93
C ASP A 136 17.53 -6.04 13.37
N ALA A 137 17.14 -7.27 13.73
CA ALA A 137 18.08 -8.33 14.09
C ALA A 137 18.95 -8.77 12.89
N ILE A 138 18.32 -9.01 11.73
CA ILE A 138 18.99 -9.40 10.48
C ILE A 138 19.93 -8.28 10.02
N ALA A 139 19.48 -7.02 10.06
CA ALA A 139 20.31 -5.88 9.73
C ALA A 139 21.57 -5.81 10.59
N LYS A 140 21.46 -6.05 11.91
CA LYS A 140 22.61 -6.07 12.81
C LYS A 140 23.55 -7.25 12.54
N GLU A 141 23.01 -8.43 12.28
CA GLU A 141 23.81 -9.62 12.01
C GLU A 141 24.60 -9.48 10.70
N LEU A 142 23.97 -8.90 9.67
CA LEU A 142 24.56 -8.69 8.35
C LEU A 142 25.33 -7.36 8.22
N ASN A 143 25.32 -6.52 9.25
CA ASN A 143 25.88 -5.16 9.25
C ASN A 143 25.32 -4.30 8.11
N LEU A 144 24.02 -4.43 7.84
CA LEU A 144 23.30 -3.56 6.92
C LEU A 144 22.95 -2.25 7.62
N GLU A 145 23.46 -1.16 7.09
CA GLU A 145 23.17 0.19 7.58
C GLU A 145 22.68 1.08 6.43
N ILE A 146 21.84 2.05 6.79
CA ILE A 146 21.39 3.12 5.89
C ILE A 146 22.34 4.29 6.02
N GLY A 147 23.05 4.57 4.93
CA GLY A 147 24.00 5.68 4.84
C GLY A 147 23.33 6.98 4.40
N GLU A 148 24.08 8.08 4.41
CA GLU A 148 23.59 9.37 3.93
C GLU A 148 23.19 9.32 2.44
N ALA A 149 23.93 8.56 1.62
CA ALA A 149 23.62 8.40 0.20
C ALA A 149 22.26 7.72 -0.05
N ASP A 150 21.89 6.74 0.77
CA ASP A 150 20.59 6.06 0.67
C ASP A 150 19.45 7.04 1.01
N ILE A 151 19.66 7.88 2.03
CA ILE A 151 18.70 8.90 2.48
C ILE A 151 18.55 10.01 1.44
N ASP A 152 19.66 10.55 0.93
CA ASP A 152 19.62 11.62 -0.06
C ASP A 152 18.96 11.13 -1.37
N LYS A 153 19.21 9.89 -1.77
CA LYS A 153 18.54 9.26 -2.92
C LYS A 153 17.02 9.17 -2.71
N GLU A 154 16.55 8.69 -1.57
CA GLU A 154 15.10 8.62 -1.29
C GLU A 154 14.46 10.01 -1.25
N ILE A 155 15.16 11.01 -0.69
CA ILE A 155 14.69 12.41 -0.70
C ILE A 155 14.58 12.94 -2.13
N GLU A 156 15.56 12.66 -2.99
CA GLU A 156 15.54 13.05 -4.41
C GLU A 156 14.40 12.37 -5.18
N GLU A 157 14.16 11.08 -4.94
CA GLU A 157 13.06 10.33 -5.55
C GLU A 157 11.68 10.88 -5.12
N LEU A 158 11.51 11.18 -3.83
CA LEU A 158 10.30 11.82 -3.31
C LEU A 158 10.11 13.23 -3.88
N ALA A 159 11.19 14.01 -3.96
CA ALA A 159 11.17 15.35 -4.55
C ALA A 159 10.72 15.32 -6.01
N ALA A 160 11.25 14.38 -6.80
CA ALA A 160 10.85 14.16 -8.19
C ALA A 160 9.39 13.72 -8.31
N ARG A 161 8.95 12.80 -7.46
CA ARG A 161 7.57 12.27 -7.44
C ARG A 161 6.54 13.36 -7.15
N TYR A 162 6.81 14.21 -6.15
CA TYR A 162 5.90 15.28 -5.73
C TYR A 162 6.14 16.61 -6.44
N GLN A 163 7.13 16.69 -7.34
CA GLN A 163 7.54 17.91 -8.04
C GLN A 163 7.83 19.08 -7.09
N VAL A 164 8.51 18.79 -5.98
CA VAL A 164 8.92 19.77 -4.97
C VAL A 164 10.44 19.76 -4.79
N PRO A 165 11.07 20.85 -4.35
CA PRO A 165 12.51 20.86 -4.09
C PRO A 165 12.91 19.87 -2.99
N ALA A 166 14.03 19.16 -3.17
CA ALA A 166 14.57 18.19 -2.21
C ALA A 166 14.77 18.79 -0.80
N ASP A 167 15.25 20.03 -0.72
CA ASP A 167 15.42 20.75 0.55
C ASP A 167 14.10 20.89 1.33
N MET A 168 12.98 21.11 0.63
CA MET A 168 11.66 21.20 1.27
C MET A 168 11.20 19.84 1.79
N VAL A 169 11.46 18.76 1.05
CA VAL A 169 11.17 17.39 1.50
C VAL A 169 11.95 17.08 2.77
N LYS A 170 13.27 17.36 2.76
CA LYS A 170 14.16 17.16 3.90
C LYS A 170 13.71 17.95 5.13
N GLN A 171 13.38 19.23 4.97
CA GLN A 171 12.90 20.05 6.08
C GLN A 171 11.55 19.57 6.63
N ASN A 172 10.60 19.20 5.76
CA ASN A 172 9.31 18.68 6.21
C ASN A 172 9.46 17.38 6.99
N MET A 173 10.32 16.47 6.53
CA MET A 173 10.65 15.21 7.22
C MET A 173 11.27 15.44 8.61
N LEU A 174 12.23 16.36 8.71
CA LEU A 174 12.86 16.71 9.99
C LEU A 174 11.85 17.32 10.97
N ASN A 175 10.97 18.20 10.49
CA ASN A 175 9.96 18.86 11.32
C ASN A 175 8.84 17.92 11.76
N ALA A 176 8.49 16.93 10.94
CA ALA A 176 7.44 15.95 11.23
C ALA A 176 7.94 14.77 12.09
N GLY A 177 9.25 14.65 12.32
CA GLY A 177 9.85 13.51 13.01
C GLY A 177 9.84 12.22 12.18
N GLY A 178 9.56 12.30 10.88
CA GLY A 178 9.47 11.14 9.98
C GLY A 178 10.83 10.64 9.48
N PHE A 179 11.94 11.27 9.89
CA PHE A 179 13.28 10.91 9.44
C PHE A 179 13.70 9.51 9.91
N GLU A 180 13.41 9.16 11.17
CA GLU A 180 13.68 7.81 11.68
C GLU A 180 12.80 6.75 11.02
N GLU A 181 11.54 7.09 10.72
CA GLU A 181 10.61 6.21 10.00
C GLU A 181 11.09 5.93 8.57
N MET A 182 11.56 6.98 7.87
CA MET A 182 12.19 6.82 6.55
C MET A 182 13.43 5.93 6.62
N LYS A 183 14.30 6.17 7.61
CA LYS A 183 15.53 5.39 7.76
C LYS A 183 15.21 3.91 8.04
N PHE A 184 14.21 3.65 8.87
CA PHE A 184 13.74 2.30 9.14
C PHE A 184 13.13 1.64 7.90
N GLY A 185 12.28 2.35 7.14
CA GLY A 185 11.71 1.84 5.90
C GLY A 185 12.76 1.54 4.82
N LEU A 186 13.82 2.35 4.74
CA LEU A 186 14.96 2.08 3.86
C LEU A 186 15.73 0.83 4.33
N LEU A 187 15.90 0.66 5.64
CA LEU A 187 16.56 -0.52 6.19
C LEU A 187 15.77 -1.79 5.91
N GLU A 188 14.45 -1.75 6.13
CA GLU A 188 13.52 -2.84 5.82
C GLU A 188 13.61 -3.24 4.35
N ARG A 189 13.53 -2.27 3.44
CA ARG A 189 13.69 -2.50 2.00
C ARG A 189 15.02 -3.19 1.67
N LYS A 190 16.12 -2.72 2.26
CA LYS A 190 17.46 -3.26 2.04
C LYS A 190 17.62 -4.68 2.58
N VAL A 191 17.02 -4.98 3.73
CA VAL A 191 16.99 -6.34 4.30
C VAL A 191 16.16 -7.27 3.42
N PHE A 192 14.99 -6.83 2.95
CA PHE A 192 14.14 -7.63 2.09
C PHE A 192 14.79 -7.89 0.73
N ASP A 193 15.38 -6.86 0.11
CA ASP A 193 16.15 -7.01 -1.12
C ASP A 193 17.28 -8.05 -0.92
N TYR A 194 18.01 -7.98 0.20
CA TYR A 194 19.04 -8.97 0.52
C TYR A 194 18.46 -10.39 0.65
N ILE A 195 17.33 -10.56 1.33
CA ILE A 195 16.70 -11.88 1.49
C ILE A 195 16.28 -12.43 0.12
N VAL A 196 15.60 -11.62 -0.69
CA VAL A 196 15.14 -11.99 -2.02
C VAL A 196 16.30 -12.38 -2.93
N GLU A 197 17.38 -11.60 -2.94
CA GLU A 197 18.59 -11.89 -3.75
C GLU A 197 19.30 -13.19 -3.34
N ASN A 198 19.10 -13.65 -2.10
CA ASN A 198 19.73 -14.86 -1.55
C ASN A 198 18.71 -16.00 -1.34
N SER A 199 17.51 -15.90 -1.90
CA SER A 199 16.45 -16.91 -1.81
C SER A 199 16.09 -17.48 -3.18
N ASP A 200 15.53 -18.68 -3.19
CA ASP A 200 14.96 -19.27 -4.39
C ASP A 200 13.57 -18.65 -4.65
N VAL A 201 13.47 -17.78 -5.65
CA VAL A 201 12.22 -17.14 -6.07
C VAL A 201 11.68 -17.84 -7.31
N GLU A 202 10.49 -18.42 -7.21
CA GLU A 202 9.76 -19.00 -8.33
C GLU A 202 8.82 -17.95 -8.94
N GLU A 203 8.99 -17.65 -10.23
CA GLU A 203 8.07 -16.78 -10.97
C GLU A 203 6.85 -17.59 -11.41
N VAL A 204 5.67 -17.21 -10.93
CA VAL A 204 4.37 -17.80 -11.30
C VAL A 204 3.55 -16.83 -12.15
N ASP A 205 2.73 -17.36 -13.06
CA ASP A 205 1.78 -16.53 -13.79
C ASP A 205 0.69 -16.05 -12.83
N LYS A 206 0.42 -14.75 -12.81
CA LYS A 206 -0.60 -14.14 -11.94
C LYS A 206 -1.97 -14.81 -12.07
N LEU A 207 -2.30 -15.31 -13.27
CA LEU A 207 -3.56 -16.03 -13.52
C LEU A 207 -3.62 -17.40 -12.85
N GLU A 208 -2.47 -18.02 -12.58
CA GLU A 208 -2.37 -19.30 -11.86
C GLU A 208 -2.38 -19.07 -10.35
N GLU A 209 -1.74 -18.01 -9.86
CA GLU A 209 -1.72 -17.64 -8.44
C GLU A 209 -3.10 -17.25 -7.90
N ASP A 210 -3.87 -16.43 -8.64
CA ASP A 210 -5.24 -16.05 -8.27
C ASP A 210 -6.18 -17.27 -8.17
N ALA A 211 -5.88 -18.37 -8.90
CA ALA A 211 -6.67 -19.60 -8.88
C ALA A 211 -6.36 -20.46 -7.63
N ASP A 212 -5.13 -20.44 -7.14
CA ASP A 212 -4.72 -21.17 -5.94
C ASP A 212 -5.18 -20.48 -4.64
N ASP A 213 -5.14 -19.15 -4.56
CA ASP A 213 -5.66 -18.39 -3.41
C ASP A 213 -7.20 -18.48 -3.28
N ALA A 214 -7.89 -18.60 -4.41
CA ALA A 214 -9.34 -18.87 -4.42
C ALA A 214 -9.69 -20.30 -3.93
N GLY A 215 -8.76 -21.25 -4.00
CA GLY A 215 -8.94 -22.64 -3.59
C GLY A 215 -8.78 -22.89 -2.08
N THR A 216 -8.04 -22.03 -1.38
CA THR A 216 -7.71 -22.22 0.05
C THR A 216 -8.75 -21.65 1.01
N ASN A 217 -9.60 -20.71 0.57
CA ASN A 217 -10.66 -20.10 1.40
C ASN A 217 -12.02 -20.85 1.41
N GLY A 218 -12.08 -22.08 0.90
CA GLY A 218 -13.35 -22.81 0.70
C GLY A 218 -13.53 -24.16 1.42
N SER A 219 -12.59 -24.65 2.24
CA SER A 219 -12.65 -26.04 2.76
C SER A 219 -12.82 -26.18 4.29
N GLY A 220 -13.47 -25.22 4.95
CA GLY A 220 -13.66 -25.23 6.40
C GLY A 220 -15.06 -24.87 6.88
N ALA A 221 -16.11 -25.46 6.31
CA ALA A 221 -17.45 -25.46 6.92
C ALA A 221 -18.33 -26.55 6.29
N ASP A 222 -18.29 -27.75 6.88
CA ASP A 222 -19.45 -28.62 7.04
C ASP A 222 -19.04 -29.83 7.92
N GLU A 223 -19.25 -29.67 9.23
CA GLU A 223 -19.54 -30.78 10.16
C GLU A 223 -20.85 -30.46 10.89
#